data_AF-Q9AKQ8-F1
#
_entry.id   AF-Q9AKQ8-F1
#
_cell.length_a   1.000
_cell.length_b   1.000
_cell.length_c   1.000
_cell.angle_alpha   90.00
_cell.angle_beta   90.00
_cell.angle_gamma   90.00
#
_symmetry.space_group_name_H-M   'P 1'
#
loop_
_entity.id
_entity.type
_entity.pdbx_description
1 polymer ?
#
loop_
_entity_poly.entity_id
_entity_poly.type
_entity_poly.pdbx_seq_one_letter_code
_entity_poly.pdbx_strand_id
1 'polypeptide(L)'
;MTDIAQIPASTPETKGRSLFQLATLRFRRNRPAMAGCVMLVLIALFSFVGPLFSPHSYDQVFPSYVTIGPSLEPRPDTSTLQDVMEGVATRARVTLTEF
;
A
#
# COMPACT_ATOMS: atom_id res chain seq x y z
N MET A 1 0.68 -38.34 -69.66
CA MET A 1 1.81 -37.90 -68.82
C MET A 1 1.45 -36.52 -68.31
N THR A 2 0.85 -36.43 -67.13
CA THR A 2 0.47 -35.14 -66.54
C THR A 2 1.03 -35.13 -65.13
N ASP A 3 2.05 -34.29 -64.96
CA ASP A 3 2.87 -34.14 -63.76
C ASP A 3 2.06 -33.37 -62.71
N ILE A 4 1.78 -34.00 -61.57
CA ILE A 4 1.15 -33.34 -60.42
C ILE A 4 2.27 -32.57 -59.71
N ALA A 5 2.30 -31.26 -59.93
CA ALA A 5 3.14 -30.34 -59.19
C ALA A 5 2.72 -30.38 -57.70
N GLN A 6 3.44 -31.18 -56.91
CA GLN A 6 3.29 -31.25 -55.47
C GLN A 6 3.92 -30.00 -54.85
N ILE A 7 3.08 -29.04 -54.49
CA ILE A 7 3.48 -27.87 -53.69
C ILE A 7 3.86 -28.40 -52.30
N PRO A 8 5.10 -28.23 -51.82
CA PRO A 8 5.45 -28.67 -50.48
C PRO A 8 4.65 -27.82 -49.48
N ALA A 9 3.77 -28.47 -48.73
CA ALA A 9 3.08 -27.85 -47.62
C ALA A 9 4.12 -27.41 -46.59
N SER A 10 4.40 -26.10 -46.53
CA SER A 10 5.24 -25.50 -45.50
C SER A 10 4.61 -25.80 -44.14
N THR A 11 5.15 -26.78 -43.42
CA THR A 11 4.70 -27.11 -42.08
C THR A 11 5.07 -25.91 -41.20
N PRO A 12 4.11 -25.24 -40.54
CA PRO A 12 4.44 -24.08 -39.72
C PRO A 12 5.37 -24.56 -38.61
N GLU A 13 6.57 -23.98 -38.55
CA GLU A 13 7.54 -24.25 -37.50
C GLU A 13 6.89 -23.87 -36.17
N THR A 14 6.49 -24.86 -35.38
CA THR A 14 5.89 -24.67 -34.06
C THR A 14 6.99 -24.23 -33.11
N LYS A 15 7.27 -22.93 -33.11
CA LYS A 15 8.21 -22.29 -32.18
C LYS A 15 7.91 -22.75 -30.75
N GLY A 16 8.82 -23.53 -30.17
CA GLY A 16 8.69 -24.03 -28.81
C GLY A 16 8.52 -22.88 -27.84
N ARG A 17 7.31 -22.71 -27.31
CA ARG A 17 7.03 -21.66 -26.30
C ARG A 17 7.50 -22.17 -24.94
N SER A 18 8.11 -21.28 -24.16
CA SER A 18 8.47 -21.57 -22.77
C SER A 18 7.24 -21.99 -21.96
N LEU A 19 7.40 -22.97 -21.06
CA LEU A 19 6.33 -23.42 -20.16
C LEU A 19 5.74 -22.26 -19.34
N PHE A 20 6.58 -21.31 -18.94
CA PHE A 20 6.15 -20.09 -18.23
C PHE A 20 5.26 -19.20 -19.12
N GLN A 21 5.60 -19.11 -20.40
CA GLN A 21 4.83 -18.34 -21.38
C GLN A 21 3.43 -18.95 -21.61
N LEU A 22 3.34 -20.29 -21.59
CA LEU A 22 2.05 -21.00 -21.65
C LEU A 22 1.24 -20.81 -20.36
N ALA A 23 1.89 -20.91 -19.20
CA ALA A 23 1.25 -20.71 -17.90
C ALA A 23 0.67 -19.29 -17.75
N THR A 24 1.43 -18.25 -18.11
CA THR A 24 0.97 -16.85 -18.07
C THR A 24 -0.20 -16.60 -19.01
N LEU A 25 -0.19 -17.17 -20.22
CA LEU A 25 -1.30 -17.03 -21.16
C LEU A 25 -2.59 -17.68 -20.62
N ARG A 26 -2.48 -18.86 -20.01
CA ARG A 26 -3.61 -19.57 -19.39
C ARG A 26 -4.14 -18.82 -18.16
N PHE A 27 -3.24 -18.28 -17.34
CA PHE A 27 -3.61 -17.48 -16.17
C PHE A 27 -4.39 -16.23 -16.58
N ARG A 28 -3.92 -15.48 -17.57
CA ARG A 28 -4.58 -14.26 -18.08
C ARG A 28 -5.96 -14.52 -18.69
N ARG A 29 -6.20 -15.71 -19.25
CA ARG A 29 -7.50 -16.09 -19.82
C ARG A 29 -8.54 -16.42 -18.75
N ASN A 30 -8.11 -16.68 -17.52
CA ASN A 30 -9.00 -17.04 -16.41
C ASN A 30 -9.47 -15.78 -15.65
N ARG A 31 -10.66 -15.28 -15.97
CA ARG A 31 -11.24 -14.06 -15.38
C ARG A 31 -11.29 -14.06 -13.84
N PRO A 32 -11.78 -15.11 -13.13
CA PRO A 32 -11.78 -15.12 -11.67
C PRO A 32 -10.37 -15.10 -11.07
N ALA A 33 -9.41 -15.79 -11.68
CA ALA A 33 -8.02 -15.76 -11.21
C ALA A 33 -7.40 -14.36 -11.39
N MET A 34 -7.69 -13.69 -12.51
CA MET A 34 -7.26 -12.32 -12.75
C MET A 34 -7.91 -11.33 -11.77
N ALA A 35 -9.18 -11.52 -11.41
CA ALA A 35 -9.83 -10.69 -10.39
C ALA A 35 -9.13 -10.80 -9.03
N GLY A 36 -8.78 -12.02 -8.60
CA GLY A 36 -7.98 -12.23 -7.39
C GLY A 36 -6.60 -11.59 -7.47
N CYS A 37 -5.92 -11.71 -8.62
CA CYS A 37 -4.63 -11.06 -8.85
C CYS A 37 -4.73 -9.53 -8.75
N VAL A 38 -5.75 -8.93 -9.35
CA VAL A 38 -6.00 -7.48 -9.23
C VAL A 38 -6.26 -7.09 -7.79
N MET A 39 -7.03 -7.88 -7.04
CA MET A 39 -7.31 -7.57 -5.64
C MET A 39 -6.06 -7.63 -4.77
N LEU A 40 -5.17 -8.61 -4.99
CA LEU A 40 -3.87 -8.65 -4.32
C LEU A 40 -3.01 -7.43 -4.65
N VAL A 41 -3.01 -6.97 -5.90
CA VAL A 41 -2.31 -5.75 -6.31
C VAL A 41 -2.89 -4.52 -5.61
N LEU A 42 -4.22 -4.42 -5.51
CA LEU A 42 -4.87 -3.32 -4.78
C LEU A 42 -4.50 -3.33 -3.29
N ILE A 43 -4.53 -4.49 -2.64
CA ILE A 43 -4.13 -4.63 -1.23
C ILE A 43 -2.68 -4.21 -1.04
N ALA A 44 -1.76 -4.67 -1.90
CA ALA A 44 -0.36 -4.27 -1.87
C ALA A 44 -0.22 -2.75 -2.04
N LEU A 45 -0.90 -2.17 -3.03
CA LEU A 45 -0.87 -0.73 -3.27
C LEU A 45 -1.34 0.06 -2.04
N PHE A 46 -2.47 -0.32 -1.44
CA PHE A 46 -2.96 0.34 -0.24
C PHE A 46 -2.00 0.17 0.95
N SER A 47 -1.36 -0.99 1.10
CA SER A 47 -0.39 -1.22 2.19
C SER A 47 0.89 -0.41 2.04
N PHE A 48 1.40 -0.21 0.82
CA PHE A 48 2.64 0.54 0.59
C PHE A 48 2.42 2.04 0.43
N VAL A 49 1.34 2.44 -0.24
CA VAL A 49 1.03 3.84 -0.51
C VAL A 49 0.22 4.48 0.63
N GLY A 50 -0.59 3.70 1.36
CA GLY A 50 -1.36 4.20 2.51
C GLY A 50 -0.53 4.98 3.53
N PRO A 51 0.64 4.47 3.97
CA PRO A 51 1.53 5.20 4.87
C PRO A 51 2.06 6.52 4.31
N LEU A 52 2.17 6.68 2.98
CA LEU A 52 2.62 7.95 2.37
C LEU A 52 1.58 9.07 2.50
N PHE A 53 0.30 8.72 2.69
CA PHE A 53 -0.78 9.69 2.94
C PHE A 53 -1.03 9.93 4.43
N SER A 54 -0.51 9.07 5.32
CA SER A 54 -0.62 9.27 6.76
C SER A 54 0.44 10.26 7.25
N PRO A 55 0.04 11.36 7.91
CA PRO A 55 1.00 12.28 8.52
C PRO A 55 1.69 11.69 9.76
N HIS A 56 1.13 10.62 10.34
CA HIS A 56 1.70 9.93 11.50
C HIS A 56 2.45 8.68 11.08
N SER A 57 3.65 8.51 11.65
CA SER A 57 4.44 7.29 11.48
C SER A 57 3.75 6.12 12.19
N TYR A 58 3.84 4.91 11.63
CA TYR A 58 3.21 3.72 12.23
C TYR A 58 3.75 3.40 13.64
N ASP A 59 4.99 3.82 13.93
CA ASP A 59 5.69 3.59 15.20
C ASP A 59 5.62 4.80 16.15
N GLN A 60 4.81 5.81 15.83
CA GLN A 60 4.70 6.99 16.68
C GLN A 60 3.77 6.70 17.86
N VAL A 61 4.38 6.54 19.04
CA VAL A 61 3.65 6.41 20.31
C VAL A 61 3.67 7.73 21.06
N PHE A 62 2.51 8.17 21.57
CA PHE A 62 2.40 9.35 22.42
C PHE A 62 2.14 8.95 23.89
N PRO A 63 3.18 8.90 24.75
CA PRO A 63 3.06 8.40 26.12
C PRO A 63 2.06 9.17 26.99
N SER A 64 1.89 10.46 26.73
CA SER A 64 0.97 11.35 27.45
C SER A 64 -0.51 11.02 27.26
N TYR A 65 -0.86 10.24 26.22
CA TYR A 65 -2.25 9.95 25.89
C TYR A 65 -2.63 8.46 26.01
N VAL A 66 -1.73 7.60 26.51
CA VAL A 66 -1.95 6.14 26.60
C VAL A 66 -3.08 5.76 27.56
N THR A 67 -3.27 6.54 28.63
CA THR A 67 -4.30 6.28 29.65
C THR A 67 -5.64 6.94 29.33
N ILE A 68 -5.73 7.70 28.23
CA ILE A 68 -6.93 8.47 27.93
C ILE A 68 -7.83 7.65 27.01
N GLY A 69 -9.14 7.66 27.31
CA GLY A 69 -10.14 6.96 26.52
C GLY A 69 -10.25 7.50 25.09
N PRO A 70 -10.84 6.71 24.17
CA PRO A 70 -11.02 7.11 22.78
C PRO A 70 -11.91 8.37 22.68
N SER A 71 -11.44 9.36 21.91
CA SER A 71 -12.17 10.60 21.61
C SER A 71 -12.38 10.74 20.10
N LEU A 72 -13.46 11.42 19.72
CA LEU A 72 -13.68 11.85 18.34
C LEU A 72 -12.94 13.16 18.03
N GLU A 73 -12.61 13.92 19.08
CA GLU A 73 -11.82 15.15 18.99
C GLU A 73 -10.32 14.79 18.87
N PRO A 74 -9.58 15.43 17.94
CA PRO A 74 -8.14 15.27 17.84
C PRO A 74 -7.44 15.94 19.04
N ARG A 75 -6.55 15.19 19.68
CA ARG A 75 -5.63 15.68 20.70
C ARG A 75 -4.33 16.17 20.05
N PRO A 76 -3.61 17.15 20.61
CA PRO A 76 -3.82 17.83 21.90
C PRO A 76 -4.96 18.86 21.89
N ASP A 77 -5.69 18.97 23.00
CA ASP A 77 -6.74 19.99 23.15
C ASP A 77 -6.09 21.37 23.31
N THR A 78 -6.46 22.34 22.47
CA THR A 78 -5.85 23.69 22.46
C THR A 78 -6.05 24.43 23.78
N SER A 79 -7.15 24.18 24.48
CA SER A 79 -7.42 24.76 25.80
C SER A 79 -6.44 24.29 26.89
N THR A 80 -5.85 23.10 26.73
CA THR A 80 -4.93 22.52 27.71
C THR A 80 -3.47 22.92 27.50
N LEU A 81 -3.15 23.58 26.39
CA LEU A 81 -1.77 23.91 26.05
C LEU A 81 -1.13 24.87 27.05
N GLN A 82 -1.92 25.82 27.56
CA GLN A 82 -1.49 26.76 28.61
C GLN A 82 -0.99 26.00 29.85
N ASP A 83 -1.81 25.10 30.38
CA ASP A 83 -1.53 24.35 31.61
C ASP A 83 -0.30 23.45 31.43
N VAL A 84 -0.17 22.82 30.26
CA VAL A 84 1.00 22.01 29.93
C VAL A 84 2.27 22.87 29.90
N MET A 85 2.19 24.04 29.28
CA MET A 85 3.33 24.95 29.14
C MET A 85 3.74 25.56 30.49
N GLU A 86 2.78 25.91 31.35
CA GLU A 86 3.03 26.34 32.72
C GLU A 86 3.67 25.22 33.57
N GLY A 87 3.21 23.98 33.41
CA GLY A 87 3.80 22.81 34.06
C GLY A 87 5.27 22.58 33.64
N VAL A 88 5.59 22.77 32.36
CA VAL A 88 6.96 22.69 31.84
C VAL A 88 7.81 23.84 32.37
N ALA A 89 7.30 25.08 32.35
CA ALA A 89 8.00 26.26 32.86
C ALA A 89 8.34 26.12 34.35
N THR A 90 7.39 25.64 35.15
CA THR A 90 7.57 25.35 36.57
C THR A 90 8.69 24.32 36.80
N ARG A 91 8.71 23.23 36.03
CA ARG A 91 9.78 22.21 36.09
C ARG A 91 11.13 22.76 35.67
N ALA A 92 11.14 23.66 34.69
CA ALA A 92 12.33 24.36 34.21
C ALA A 92 12.78 25.50 35.16
N ARG A 93 12.01 25.82 36.21
CA ARG A 93 12.24 26.94 37.13
C ARG A 93 12.24 28.31 36.43
N VAL A 94 11.43 28.46 35.38
CA VAL A 94 11.25 29.71 34.63
C VAL A 94 9.80 30.15 34.73
N THR A 95 9.57 31.47 34.80
CA THR A 95 8.22 32.04 34.81
C THR A 95 7.77 32.34 33.40
N LEU A 96 6.60 31.85 33.02
CA LEU A 96 6.00 32.11 31.72
C LEU A 96 5.26 33.45 31.77
N THR A 97 5.61 34.40 30.91
CA THR A 97 4.99 35.74 30.91
C THR A 97 3.78 35.82 29.98
N GLU A 98 3.83 35.16 28.81
CA GLU A 98 2.74 35.11 27.83
C GLU A 98 2.75 33.77 27.05
N PHE A 99 1.60 33.39 26.47
CA PHE A 99 1.36 32.18 25.66
C PHE A 99 0.72 32.55 24.33
#